data_AF-A0AAU2AEC1-F1
#
_entry.id   AF-A0AAU2AEC1-F1
#
_cell.length_a   1.000
_cell.length_b   1.000
_cell.length_c   1.000
_cell.angle_alpha   90.00
_cell.angle_beta   90.00
_cell.angle_gamma   90.00
#
_symmetry.space_group_name_H-M   'P 1'
#
loop_
_entity.id
_entity.type
_entity.pdbx_description
1 polymer ?
#
loop_
_entity_poly.entity_id
_entity_poly.type
_entity_poly.pdbx_seq_one_letter_code
_entity_poly.pdbx_strand_id
1 'polypeptide(L)'
;MTKRGLPHPDHLRLGQILSGVRNQLLREQVALHNAYPQAGMRALPAKQLGAAIKALDTARNALENAVFEEHPALAETSDYYPYEEHRAEVVVPEKPGSGPGRVHGGQSVSPLQSQLVEMDGPGEQAG
;
A
#
# COMPACT_ATOMS: atom_id res chain seq x y z
N MET A 1 12.55 28.19 -27.25
CA MET A 1 11.58 27.22 -27.80
C MET A 1 10.51 26.99 -26.74
N THR A 2 9.30 27.49 -26.95
CA THR A 2 8.17 27.24 -26.04
C THR A 2 7.61 25.86 -26.35
N LYS A 3 7.56 24.98 -25.34
CA LYS A 3 6.95 23.65 -25.50
C LYS A 3 5.45 23.83 -25.75
N ARG A 4 4.87 22.94 -26.55
CA ARG A 4 3.52 23.08 -27.13
C ARG A 4 2.35 22.88 -26.16
N GLY A 5 2.61 22.77 -24.86
CA GLY A 5 1.64 22.29 -23.88
C GLY A 5 1.38 20.79 -23.99
N LEU A 6 0.55 20.26 -23.10
CA LEU A 6 0.10 18.88 -23.10
C LEU A 6 -1.25 18.81 -23.87
N PRO A 7 -1.51 17.80 -24.71
CA PRO A 7 -2.83 17.65 -25.34
C PRO A 7 -3.95 17.51 -24.30
N HIS A 8 -5.12 18.11 -24.55
CA HIS A 8 -6.25 18.06 -23.59
C HIS A 8 -6.63 16.62 -23.14
N PRO A 9 -6.68 15.58 -24.01
CA PRO A 9 -6.93 14.20 -23.55
C PRO A 9 -5.91 13.67 -22.55
N ASP A 10 -4.66 14.14 -22.64
CA ASP A 10 -3.62 13.78 -21.69
C ASP A 10 -3.78 14.54 -20.36
N HIS A 11 -4.33 15.77 -20.36
CA HIS A 11 -4.75 16.44 -19.12
C HIS A 11 -5.82 15.62 -18.40
N LEU A 12 -6.86 15.18 -19.12
CA LEU A 12 -7.93 14.34 -18.55
C LEU A 12 -7.34 13.08 -17.91
N ARG A 13 -6.50 12.36 -18.66
CA ARG A 13 -5.84 11.15 -18.16
C ARG A 13 -5.01 11.42 -16.90
N LEU A 14 -4.24 12.51 -16.87
CA LEU A 14 -3.45 12.88 -15.69
C LEU A 14 -4.34 13.25 -14.51
N GLY A 15 -5.40 14.03 -14.71
CA GLY A 15 -6.31 14.42 -13.65
C GLY A 15 -7.00 13.23 -13.00
N GLN A 16 -7.41 12.22 -13.78
CA GLN A 16 -7.95 10.96 -13.27
C GLN A 16 -6.92 10.21 -12.41
N ILE A 17 -5.69 10.07 -12.91
CA ILE A 17 -4.59 9.38 -12.21
C ILE A 17 -4.24 10.08 -10.91
N LEU A 18 -3.96 11.39 -10.95
CA LEU A 18 -3.55 12.16 -9.78
C LEU A 18 -4.64 12.17 -8.71
N SER A 19 -5.90 12.28 -9.11
CA SER A 19 -7.05 12.20 -8.19
C SER A 19 -7.22 10.82 -7.58
N GLY A 20 -7.01 9.77 -8.37
CA GLY A 20 -7.03 8.38 -7.91
C GLY A 20 -5.94 8.08 -6.89
N VAL A 21 -4.69 8.45 -7.19
CA VAL A 21 -3.54 8.30 -6.29
C VAL A 21 -3.75 9.08 -5.00
N ARG A 22 -4.19 10.35 -5.09
CA ARG A 22 -4.51 11.17 -3.92
C ARG A 22 -5.56 10.48 -3.03
N ASN A 23 -6.62 9.95 -3.63
CA ASN A 23 -7.68 9.26 -2.90
C ASN A 23 -7.15 8.01 -2.18
N GLN A 24 -6.31 7.21 -2.84
CA GLN A 24 -5.67 6.07 -2.19
C GLN A 24 -4.79 6.51 -1.01
N LEU A 25 -3.91 7.50 -1.21
CA LEU A 25 -3.03 7.99 -0.14
C LEU A 25 -3.81 8.52 1.06
N LEU A 26 -4.96 9.17 0.83
CA LEU A 26 -5.84 9.63 1.89
C LEU A 26 -6.39 8.46 2.71
N ARG A 27 -6.85 7.38 2.06
CA ARG A 27 -7.30 6.16 2.74
C ARG A 27 -6.18 5.55 3.59
N GLU A 28 -4.98 5.42 3.03
CA GLU A 28 -3.83 4.88 3.76
C GLU A 28 -3.42 5.77 4.93
N GLN A 29 -3.51 7.09 4.77
CA GLN A 29 -3.24 8.03 5.86
C GLN A 29 -4.23 7.85 7.01
N VAL A 30 -5.52 7.66 6.71
CA VAL A 30 -6.53 7.35 7.73
C VAL A 30 -6.22 6.03 8.43
N ALA A 31 -5.84 4.99 7.69
CA ALA A 31 -5.43 3.71 8.28
C ALA A 31 -4.24 3.88 9.24
N LEU A 32 -3.24 4.68 8.87
CA LEU A 32 -2.09 4.96 9.73
C LEU A 32 -2.48 5.78 10.97
N HIS A 33 -3.39 6.76 10.85
CA HIS A 33 -3.89 7.52 12.00
C HIS A 33 -4.67 6.65 13.00
N ASN A 34 -5.30 5.59 12.51
CA ASN A 34 -5.99 4.61 13.36
C ASN A 34 -5.02 3.62 14.01
N ALA A 35 -3.91 3.29 13.34
CA ALA A 35 -2.95 2.28 13.81
C ALA A 35 -1.86 2.84 14.74
N TYR A 36 -1.50 4.13 14.59
CA TYR A 36 -0.35 4.73 15.27
C TYR A 36 -0.71 6.06 15.96
N PRO A 37 0.01 6.41 17.06
CA PRO A 37 -0.11 7.73 17.66
C PRO A 37 0.22 8.85 16.65
N GLN A 38 -0.47 9.98 16.78
CA GLN A 38 -0.29 11.15 15.89
C GLN A 38 0.93 12.01 16.25
N ALA A 39 1.63 11.70 17.35
CA ALA A 39 2.84 12.39 17.80
C ALA A 39 4.05 11.44 17.91
N GLY A 40 5.25 12.01 17.92
CA GLY A 40 6.51 11.27 18.00
C GLY A 40 6.92 10.57 16.70
N MET A 41 7.91 9.68 16.79
CA MET A 41 8.50 9.02 15.61
C MET A 41 7.52 8.11 14.87
N ARG A 42 6.58 7.47 15.58
CA ARG A 42 5.57 6.58 14.97
C ARG A 42 4.55 7.31 14.11
N ALA A 43 4.41 8.63 14.28
CA ALA A 43 3.55 9.47 13.45
C ALA A 43 4.17 9.84 12.09
N LEU A 44 5.48 9.63 11.93
CA LEU A 44 6.22 10.07 10.74
C LEU A 44 5.63 9.54 9.43
N PRO A 45 5.23 8.25 9.30
CA PRO A 45 4.64 7.75 8.06
C PRO A 45 3.38 8.51 7.64
N ALA A 46 2.45 8.74 8.57
CA ALA A 46 1.21 9.47 8.27
C ALA A 46 1.46 10.95 7.90
N LYS A 47 2.47 11.58 8.53
CA LYS A 47 2.92 12.93 8.17
C LYS A 47 3.49 12.99 6.76
N GLN A 48 4.28 11.98 6.36
CA GLN A 48 4.85 11.91 5.01
C GLN A 48 3.76 11.67 3.95
N LEU A 49 2.77 10.83 4.22
CA LEU A 49 1.61 10.71 3.32
C LEU A 49 0.86 12.04 3.20
N GLY A 50 0.70 12.77 4.31
CA GLY A 50 0.11 14.11 4.27
C GLY A 50 0.91 15.10 3.41
N ALA A 51 2.24 15.05 3.46
CA ALA A 51 3.09 15.87 2.60
C ALA A 51 2.93 15.48 1.12
N ALA A 52 2.86 14.19 0.81
CA ALA A 52 2.63 13.70 -0.55
C ALA A 52 1.27 14.13 -1.10
N ILE A 53 0.21 14.04 -0.30
CA ILE A 53 -1.14 14.51 -0.68
C ILE A 53 -1.11 16.01 -1.00
N LYS A 54 -0.44 16.82 -0.19
CA LYS A 54 -0.30 18.26 -0.45
C LYS A 54 0.47 18.53 -1.75
N ALA A 55 1.53 17.78 -2.02
CA ALA A 55 2.27 17.90 -3.26
C ALA A 55 1.41 17.56 -4.49
N LEU A 56 0.57 16.51 -4.40
CA LEU A 56 -0.38 16.16 -5.45
C LEU A 56 -1.43 17.27 -5.66
N ASP A 57 -1.96 17.85 -4.58
CA ASP A 57 -2.94 18.94 -4.66
C ASP A 57 -2.32 20.20 -5.31
N THR A 58 -1.07 20.55 -4.98
CA THR A 58 -0.32 21.63 -5.66
C THR A 58 -0.14 21.33 -7.15
N ALA A 59 0.25 20.10 -7.50
CA ALA A 59 0.44 19.71 -8.90
C ALA A 59 -0.87 19.77 -9.70
N ARG A 60 -1.99 19.32 -9.12
CA ARG A 60 -3.32 19.37 -9.75
C ARG A 60 -3.78 20.81 -9.99
N ASN A 61 -3.59 21.71 -9.02
CA ASN A 61 -3.90 23.12 -9.20
C ASN A 61 -3.03 23.76 -10.30
N ALA A 62 -1.72 23.50 -10.31
CA ALA A 62 -0.85 24.02 -11.36
C ALA A 62 -1.26 23.54 -12.76
N LEU A 63 -1.63 22.27 -12.88
CA LEU A 63 -2.07 21.69 -14.15
C LEU A 63 -3.49 22.11 -14.56
N GLU A 64 -4.36 22.42 -13.60
CA GLU A 64 -5.67 23.05 -13.86
C GLU A 64 -5.45 24.42 -14.50
N ASN A 65 -4.63 25.28 -13.91
CA ASN A 65 -4.32 26.58 -14.51
C ASN A 65 -3.71 26.42 -15.91
N ALA A 66 -2.80 25.44 -16.07
CA ALA A 66 -2.21 25.15 -17.38
C ALA A 66 -3.25 24.70 -18.41
N VAL A 67 -4.23 23.86 -18.06
CA VAL A 67 -5.26 23.44 -19.03
C VAL A 67 -6.14 24.61 -19.47
N PHE A 68 -6.45 25.55 -18.57
CA PHE A 68 -7.19 26.76 -18.92
C PHE A 68 -6.40 27.71 -19.83
N GLU A 69 -5.08 27.76 -19.68
CA GLU A 69 -4.19 28.53 -20.57
C GLU A 69 -4.01 27.84 -21.94
N GLU A 70 -3.82 26.53 -21.96
CA GLU A 70 -3.51 25.75 -23.15
C GLU A 70 -4.74 25.43 -24.00
N HIS A 71 -5.89 25.17 -23.37
CA HIS A 71 -7.13 24.71 -24.01
C HIS A 71 -8.38 25.44 -23.48
N PRO A 72 -8.46 26.79 -23.56
CA PRO A 72 -9.52 27.58 -22.92
C PRO A 72 -10.95 27.23 -23.36
N ALA A 73 -11.12 26.64 -24.55
CA ALA A 73 -12.43 26.25 -25.07
C ALA A 73 -12.91 24.86 -24.59
N LEU A 74 -12.02 24.06 -24.00
CA LEU A 74 -12.30 22.68 -23.55
C LEU A 74 -12.09 22.50 -22.05
N ALA A 75 -11.27 23.35 -21.43
CA ALA A 75 -10.88 23.21 -20.04
C ALA A 75 -12.07 23.29 -19.08
N GLU A 76 -12.14 22.31 -18.19
CA GLU A 76 -13.06 22.31 -17.06
C GLU A 76 -12.30 22.03 -15.77
N THR A 77 -12.78 22.57 -14.64
CA THR A 77 -12.25 22.19 -13.32
C THR A 77 -12.38 20.67 -13.09
N SER A 78 -13.39 20.03 -13.68
CA SER A 78 -13.58 18.58 -13.62
C SER A 78 -12.42 17.78 -14.22
N ASP A 79 -11.62 18.36 -15.11
CA ASP A 79 -10.45 17.73 -15.74
C ASP A 79 -9.43 17.28 -14.68
N TYR A 80 -9.19 18.13 -13.68
CA TYR A 80 -8.26 17.85 -12.58
C TYR A 80 -8.96 17.55 -11.26
N TYR A 81 -10.27 17.81 -11.14
CA TYR A 81 -11.11 17.50 -9.98
C TYR A 81 -12.33 16.65 -10.35
N PRO A 82 -12.12 15.44 -10.92
CA PRO A 82 -13.20 14.59 -11.36
C PRO A 82 -14.03 14.02 -10.20
N TYR A 83 -15.28 13.68 -10.53
CA TYR A 83 -16.15 12.85 -9.70
C TYR A 83 -15.50 11.50 -9.38
N GLU A 84 -15.96 10.84 -8.32
CA GLU A 84 -15.26 9.67 -7.76
C GLU A 84 -15.18 8.50 -8.75
N GLU A 85 -16.25 8.28 -9.50
CA GLU A 85 -16.41 7.27 -10.55
C GLU A 85 -15.47 7.45 -11.75
N HIS A 86 -14.85 8.63 -11.88
CA HIS A 86 -13.92 8.94 -12.96
C HIS A 86 -12.46 8.97 -12.49
N ARG A 87 -12.19 8.74 -11.20
CA ARG A 87 -10.83 8.66 -10.67
C ARG A 87 -10.21 7.32 -11.07
N ALA A 88 -8.90 7.32 -11.33
CA ALA A 88 -8.18 6.07 -11.53
C ALA A 88 -8.21 5.22 -10.26
N GLU A 89 -8.43 3.91 -10.40
CA GLU A 89 -8.31 2.96 -9.31
C GLU A 89 -6.85 2.54 -9.09
N VAL A 90 -6.42 2.48 -7.84
CA VAL A 90 -5.10 1.95 -7.46
C VAL A 90 -5.27 0.51 -7.04
N VAL A 91 -4.86 -0.43 -7.91
CA VAL A 91 -4.91 -1.87 -7.64
C VAL A 91 -3.64 -2.29 -6.90
N VAL A 92 -3.81 -2.80 -5.68
CA VAL A 92 -2.71 -3.37 -4.90
C VAL A 92 -2.70 -4.89 -5.12
N PRO A 93 -1.67 -5.45 -5.80
CA PRO A 93 -1.61 -6.88 -6.03
C PRO A 93 -1.39 -7.65 -4.73
N GLU A 94 -1.93 -8.87 -4.66
CA GLU A 94 -1.66 -9.77 -3.54
C GLU A 94 -0.17 -10.10 -3.47
N LYS A 95 0.40 -10.02 -2.27
CA LYS A 95 1.77 -10.46 -2.04
C LYS A 95 1.77 -11.99 -1.83
N PRO A 96 2.57 -12.76 -2.60
CA PRO A 96 2.72 -14.18 -2.35
C PRO A 96 3.15 -14.46 -0.90
N GLY A 97 2.42 -15.34 -0.22
CA GLY A 97 2.70 -15.71 1.18
C GLY A 97 1.97 -14.88 2.25
N SER A 98 1.13 -13.92 1.88
CA SER A 98 0.30 -13.12 2.80
C SER A 98 -1.03 -13.79 3.20
N GLY A 99 -1.19 -15.10 2.95
CA GLY A 99 -2.38 -15.84 3.37
C GLY A 99 -2.54 -15.85 4.89
N PRO A 100 -3.78 -15.84 5.42
CA PRO A 100 -4.10 -15.73 6.86
C PRO A 100 -3.66 -16.95 7.71
N GLY A 101 -2.76 -17.81 7.22
CA GLY A 101 -2.44 -19.11 7.83
C GLY A 101 -0.99 -19.29 8.28
N ARG A 102 -0.07 -18.33 8.10
CA ARG A 102 1.32 -18.52 8.58
C ARG A 102 1.48 -18.06 10.02
N VAL A 103 0.78 -18.75 10.93
CA VAL A 103 1.22 -18.84 12.33
C VAL A 103 2.64 -19.38 12.32
N HIS A 104 3.59 -18.56 12.76
CA HIS A 104 4.92 -19.04 13.12
C HIS A 104 4.70 -20.00 14.31
N GLY A 105 4.54 -21.29 14.00
CA GLY A 105 4.48 -22.35 14.98
C GLY A 105 5.80 -22.36 15.73
N GLY A 106 5.82 -21.70 16.88
CA GLY A 106 6.79 -21.97 17.91
C GLY A 106 6.66 -23.43 18.34
N GLN A 107 7.83 -24.07 18.51
CA GLN A 107 8.05 -25.27 19.29
C GLN A 107 7.38 -26.57 18.79
N SER A 108 8.19 -27.39 18.11
CA SER A 108 8.22 -28.82 18.42
C SER A 108 9.65 -29.16 18.83
N VAL A 109 9.96 -28.98 20.11
CA VAL A 109 10.98 -29.82 20.75
C VAL A 109 10.43 -31.23 20.69
N SER A 110 11.05 -32.12 19.92
CA SER A 110 10.71 -33.55 19.96
C SER A 110 11.15 -34.13 21.30
N PRO A 111 10.26 -34.67 22.14
CA PRO A 111 10.66 -35.59 23.18
C PRO A 111 10.46 -37.03 22.65
N LEU A 112 11.36 -37.92 23.07
CA LEU A 112 11.18 -39.38 23.07
C LEU A 112 11.37 -40.10 21.73
N GLN A 113 12.64 -40.40 21.41
CA GLN A 113 13.00 -41.77 21.08
C GLN A 113 14.02 -42.26 22.12
N SER A 114 13.52 -42.63 23.30
CA SER A 114 14.20 -43.55 24.18
C SER A 114 14.09 -44.94 23.56
N GLN A 115 15.15 -45.40 22.89
CA GLN A 115 15.33 -46.83 22.63
C GLN A 115 15.72 -47.48 23.95
N LEU A 116 14.71 -47.97 24.68
CA LEU A 116 14.88 -48.92 25.76
C LEU A 116 14.69 -50.31 25.14
N VAL A 117 15.79 -50.97 24.81
CA VAL A 117 15.82 -52.41 24.57
C VAL A 117 16.04 -53.05 25.93
N GLU A 118 14.96 -53.37 26.63
CA GLU A 118 14.97 -54.39 27.69
C GLU A 118 14.42 -55.67 27.09
N MET A 119 15.29 -56.65 26.89
CA MET A 119 14.93 -58.05 27.01
C MET A 119 15.76 -58.64 28.15
N ASP A 120 15.05 -59.02 29.21
CA ASP A 120 15.42 -60.02 30.22
C ASP A 120 16.15 -61.22 29.58
N GLY A 121 17.10 -61.92 30.21
CA GLY A 121 17.56 -61.90 31.60
C GLY A 121 18.67 -62.97 31.77
N PRO A 122 19.30 -63.08 32.95
CA PRO A 122 20.40 -64.01 33.20
C PRO A 122 19.89 -65.38 33.67
N GLY A 123 20.43 -66.45 33.08
CA GLY A 123 20.21 -67.83 33.51
C GLY A 123 21.53 -68.50 33.85
N GLU A 124 21.83 -68.56 35.15
CA GLU A 124 22.96 -69.26 35.75
C GLU A 124 22.71 -70.80 35.76
N GLN A 125 23.82 -71.53 35.89
CA GLN A 125 24.08 -72.97 35.77
C GLN A 125 23.14 -73.95 36.51
N ALA A 126 22.96 -75.15 35.93
CA ALA A 126 22.93 -76.43 36.65
C ALA A 126 23.15 -77.62 35.68
N GLY A 127 24.18 -78.44 35.92
CA GLY A 127 24.40 -79.74 35.24
C GLY A 127 25.84 -80.01 34.83
#